data_AF-A0A4U1EZK5-F1
#
_entry.id   AF-A0A4U1EZK5-F1
#
_cell.length_a   1.000
_cell.length_b   1.000
_cell.length_c   1.000
_cell.angle_alpha   90.00
_cell.angle_beta   90.00
_cell.angle_gamma   90.00
#
_symmetry.space_group_name_H-M   'P 1'
#
loop_
_entity.id
_entity.type
_entity.pdbx_description
1 polymer ?
#
loop_
_entity_poly.entity_id
_entity_poly.type
_entity_poly.pdbx_seq_one_letter_code
_entity_poly.pdbx_strand_id
1 'polypeptide(L)'
;GIATAPHPAYLENPRPRSGFVLLTPHWKGRNAPDVGTEPERPRCGPIGSGRRRPCVSRLDREAPTDGPRGGAEGCGPGDRGARRAGRWLSGQSPPEWGEGTSLGLGRPGPRKDESTEDAGPLEAQTMRFRIYKRKVLILTLVVAACGFVLWSSNGRQRKNEALAPPLLDAEPARGAGARAGDHPAVSVGIRRGSNESAAPLVAAAPHPEVDNLTLRYRSLVYQLNFDQTVRNVGKAGSWAPRELVLVVQVHNRPEYLKLLLDSLRKAQGIDNVFVIFSHDFWSTEINQLIAGVDFCPVLQVFFPFSIQLYPNEFPGTDPRDCPRDVEKNAALQMGCINAEYPDSFGHYREARFSQTKHHWWWKLHFVWERIKVLRDYAGLILFLEEDHYLAPDFYHVFKKMWQLKQQECPECDVLSLGTYTAIRSFYGIADKVDVKTWKSTEHNMGLAFTRDAYQKLIECTDTFCTYDDYNWDWTLQYLTVSCLPKFWKVLVPQVPRIFHAGDCGMHHQKTCRPSTQSAQIESLLNNNKQYLFPETLTISEKFMAALSPPRKNGGWGDIRDHELCKSYRRLQ
;
A
#
# COMPACT_ATOMS: atom_id res chain seq x y z
N GLY A 1 43.14 52.32 7.60
CA GLY A 1 43.46 50.94 7.98
C GLY A 1 42.30 50.04 7.58
N ILE A 2 42.47 48.77 7.22
CA ILE A 2 43.32 47.75 7.90
C ILE A 2 42.80 47.66 9.35
N ALA A 3 41.88 46.77 9.75
CA ALA A 3 41.65 45.34 9.47
C ALA A 3 42.59 44.38 10.22
N THR A 4 42.03 43.62 11.17
CA THR A 4 42.42 42.24 11.52
C THR A 4 41.44 41.61 12.54
N ALA A 5 41.30 40.29 12.44
CA ALA A 5 40.90 39.34 13.48
C ALA A 5 41.72 38.04 13.18
N PRO A 6 41.58 36.91 13.90
CA PRO A 6 41.05 36.64 15.25
C PRO A 6 42.14 35.96 16.15
N HIS A 7 41.77 35.42 17.33
CA HIS A 7 42.09 34.05 17.83
C HIS A 7 41.77 33.89 19.36
N PRO A 8 41.72 32.66 19.94
CA PRO A 8 40.84 32.36 21.08
C PRO A 8 41.54 32.16 22.44
N ALA A 9 40.73 32.05 23.49
CA ALA A 9 41.12 31.48 24.79
C ALA A 9 40.52 30.07 24.97
N TYR A 10 41.29 29.16 25.58
CA TYR A 10 40.84 27.83 25.98
C TYR A 10 40.00 27.89 27.28
N LEU A 11 39.01 27.00 27.41
CA LEU A 11 38.47 26.56 28.70
C LEU A 11 38.27 25.03 28.67
N GLU A 12 38.59 24.37 29.79
CA GLU A 12 38.71 22.91 29.87
C GLU A 12 37.45 22.21 30.43
N ASN A 13 37.37 20.89 30.19
CA ASN A 13 36.31 20.03 30.70
C ASN A 13 36.47 19.69 32.21
N PRO A 14 35.43 19.86 33.04
CA PRO A 14 35.26 19.06 34.25
C PRO A 14 34.54 17.74 33.91
N ARG A 15 35.21 16.59 34.07
CA ARG A 15 34.58 15.27 33.94
C ARG A 15 33.92 14.83 35.25
N PRO A 16 32.67 14.34 35.25
CA PRO A 16 32.18 13.43 36.29
C PRO A 16 32.87 12.06 36.14
N ARG A 17 33.29 11.46 37.26
CA ARG A 17 33.70 10.03 37.31
C ARG A 17 32.57 9.21 37.94
N SER A 18 32.04 8.23 37.22
CA SER A 18 31.27 7.12 37.77
C SER A 18 31.71 5.83 37.08
N GLY A 19 32.41 4.98 37.82
CA GLY A 19 32.88 3.68 37.30
C GLY A 19 31.91 2.57 37.70
N PHE A 20 31.54 1.73 36.75
CA PHE A 20 30.94 0.41 37.02
C PHE A 20 31.83 -0.67 36.40
N VAL A 21 32.16 -1.69 37.19
CA VAL A 21 33.04 -2.78 36.80
C VAL A 21 32.19 -3.97 36.36
N LEU A 22 32.37 -4.41 35.11
CA LEU A 22 31.79 -5.65 34.61
C LEU A 22 32.70 -6.83 34.97
N LEU A 23 32.17 -7.76 35.78
CA LEU A 23 32.85 -9.00 36.14
C LEU A 23 32.64 -10.05 35.05
N THR A 24 33.73 -10.61 34.52
CA THR A 24 33.72 -11.80 33.67
C THR A 24 34.24 -13.02 34.44
N PRO A 25 33.50 -14.14 34.52
CA PRO A 25 34.02 -15.36 35.13
C PRO A 25 34.94 -16.09 34.14
N HIS A 26 36.21 -16.27 34.51
CA HIS A 26 37.16 -17.09 33.75
C HIS A 26 37.39 -18.41 34.49
N TRP A 27 37.04 -19.54 33.87
CA TRP A 27 37.36 -20.88 34.39
C TRP A 27 38.29 -21.62 33.43
N LYS A 28 39.27 -22.34 34.00
CA LYS A 28 40.12 -23.31 33.31
C LYS A 28 39.66 -24.72 33.71
N GLY A 29 39.47 -25.60 32.74
CA GLY A 29 38.99 -26.97 32.96
C GLY A 29 40.10 -28.01 33.07
N ARG A 30 39.73 -29.30 32.92
CA ARG A 30 40.66 -30.36 32.51
C ARG A 30 39.94 -31.64 32.03
N ASN A 31 40.66 -32.38 31.18
CA ASN A 31 40.53 -33.79 30.78
C ASN A 31 39.37 -34.19 29.85
N ALA A 32 39.74 -34.98 28.82
CA ALA A 32 38.88 -35.75 27.92
C ALA A 32 38.83 -37.23 28.35
N PRO A 33 38.22 -38.13 27.54
CA PRO A 33 39.07 -38.96 26.68
C PRO A 33 38.59 -39.09 25.22
N ASP A 34 39.47 -39.60 24.34
CA ASP A 34 39.29 -39.75 22.89
C ASP A 34 38.53 -41.01 22.44
N VAL A 35 37.68 -40.88 21.40
CA VAL A 35 37.45 -41.76 20.20
C VAL A 35 36.51 -40.93 19.28
N GLY A 36 36.62 -40.85 17.94
CA GLY A 36 37.60 -41.34 16.98
C GLY A 36 37.03 -41.33 15.53
N THR A 37 37.88 -41.02 14.53
CA THR A 37 37.67 -41.11 13.05
C THR A 37 36.56 -40.28 12.36
N GLU A 38 36.96 -39.50 11.34
CA GLU A 38 36.12 -38.93 10.27
C GLU A 38 35.91 -39.92 9.10
N PRO A 39 35.00 -39.61 8.16
CA PRO A 39 35.25 -39.85 6.73
C PRO A 39 35.22 -38.57 5.87
N GLU A 40 35.94 -38.60 4.73
CA GLU A 40 36.37 -37.42 3.97
C GLU A 40 35.34 -36.73 3.05
N ARG A 41 35.67 -35.51 2.60
CA ARG A 41 35.06 -34.85 1.44
C ARG A 41 35.88 -35.09 0.16
N PRO A 42 35.30 -35.53 -0.96
CA PRO A 42 36.03 -35.62 -2.23
C PRO A 42 36.26 -34.23 -2.87
N ARG A 43 37.43 -34.04 -3.49
CA ARG A 43 37.75 -32.89 -4.36
C ARG A 43 37.55 -33.24 -5.83
N CYS A 44 37.28 -32.24 -6.66
CA CYS A 44 37.19 -32.42 -8.12
C CYS A 44 38.58 -32.54 -8.78
N GLY A 45 38.67 -33.39 -9.82
CA GLY A 45 39.81 -33.52 -10.74
C GLY A 45 39.30 -33.82 -12.18
N PRO A 46 40.11 -33.62 -13.24
CA PRO A 46 39.54 -33.21 -14.53
C PRO A 46 39.70 -34.19 -15.72
N ILE A 47 38.83 -33.97 -16.73
CA ILE A 47 38.92 -34.38 -18.16
C ILE A 47 38.74 -35.88 -18.48
N GLY A 48 37.78 -36.16 -19.38
CA GLY A 48 37.61 -37.45 -20.06
C GLY A 48 36.49 -37.39 -21.10
N SER A 49 36.81 -37.54 -22.40
CA SER A 49 35.86 -37.38 -23.51
C SER A 49 35.30 -38.72 -24.01
N GLY A 50 33.97 -38.85 -24.14
CA GLY A 50 33.37 -40.03 -24.77
C GLY A 50 31.88 -39.87 -25.12
N ARG A 51 31.55 -39.90 -26.42
CA ARG A 51 30.15 -40.03 -26.90
C ARG A 51 29.78 -41.50 -27.13
N ARG A 52 28.60 -41.92 -26.69
CA ARG A 52 27.70 -42.84 -27.45
C ARG A 52 26.25 -42.71 -26.98
N ARG A 53 25.33 -43.36 -27.70
CA ARG A 53 23.87 -43.09 -27.71
C ARG A 53 23.06 -44.23 -27.05
N PRO A 54 21.74 -44.04 -26.77
CA PRO A 54 21.05 -44.76 -25.69
C PRO A 54 20.47 -46.12 -26.07
N CYS A 55 20.11 -46.89 -25.04
CA CYS A 55 19.25 -48.07 -25.16
C CYS A 55 17.76 -47.70 -25.17
N VAL A 56 16.95 -48.55 -25.79
CA VAL A 56 15.48 -48.49 -25.82
C VAL A 56 14.94 -49.89 -25.51
N SER A 57 13.89 -49.99 -24.70
CA SER A 57 13.13 -51.23 -24.48
C SER A 57 11.72 -51.12 -25.08
N ARG A 58 11.40 -52.10 -25.94
CA ARG A 58 10.08 -52.45 -26.51
C ARG A 58 9.31 -53.36 -25.52
N LEU A 59 8.06 -53.80 -25.69
CA LEU A 59 6.97 -53.71 -26.71
C LEU A 59 5.62 -53.63 -25.90
N ASP A 60 4.35 -53.70 -26.36
CA ASP A 60 3.63 -54.28 -27.53
C ASP A 60 2.76 -53.19 -28.26
N ARG A 61 2.17 -53.28 -29.47
CA ARG A 61 1.56 -54.33 -30.34
C ARG A 61 0.13 -54.77 -29.92
N GLU A 62 -0.89 -54.92 -30.80
CA GLU A 62 -0.96 -55.05 -32.28
C GLU A 62 -2.06 -54.18 -32.98
N ALA A 63 -2.40 -54.49 -34.26
CA ALA A 63 -3.38 -53.86 -35.19
C ALA A 63 -4.03 -55.01 -36.06
N PRO A 64 -4.61 -54.90 -37.30
CA PRO A 64 -4.87 -53.77 -38.25
C PRO A 64 -6.25 -53.87 -39.02
N THR A 65 -6.28 -53.42 -40.31
CA THR A 65 -7.35 -53.41 -41.38
C THR A 65 -8.28 -52.18 -41.45
N ASP A 66 -8.69 -51.62 -42.61
CA ASP A 66 -8.33 -51.82 -44.05
C ASP A 66 -8.59 -50.52 -44.90
N GLY A 67 -8.17 -50.48 -46.19
CA GLY A 67 -8.36 -49.34 -47.14
C GLY A 67 -9.38 -49.59 -48.28
N PRO A 68 -9.26 -49.05 -49.53
CA PRO A 68 -8.31 -48.06 -50.10
C PRO A 68 -8.92 -47.08 -51.18
N ARG A 69 -8.06 -46.49 -52.07
CA ARG A 69 -8.26 -45.69 -53.33
C ARG A 69 -8.18 -44.14 -53.22
N GLY A 70 -7.55 -43.37 -54.13
CA GLY A 70 -6.63 -43.69 -55.26
C GLY A 70 -6.33 -42.50 -56.23
N GLY A 71 -5.18 -42.51 -56.94
CA GLY A 71 -4.71 -41.53 -57.98
C GLY A 71 -3.94 -40.29 -57.43
N ALA A 72 -2.73 -39.84 -57.83
CA ALA A 72 -1.88 -39.84 -59.05
C ALA A 72 -2.07 -38.57 -59.95
N GLU A 73 -1.05 -37.93 -60.57
CA GLU A 73 0.42 -38.14 -60.64
C GLU A 73 1.22 -37.10 -59.77
N GLY A 74 2.26 -36.30 -60.12
CA GLY A 74 3.10 -36.01 -61.32
C GLY A 74 3.49 -34.50 -61.40
N CYS A 75 4.63 -33.99 -61.91
CA CYS A 75 5.95 -34.54 -62.31
C CYS A 75 7.03 -33.39 -62.36
N GLY A 76 8.23 -33.56 -62.97
CA GLY A 76 9.32 -32.53 -63.12
C GLY A 76 10.10 -32.63 -64.45
N PRO A 77 11.38 -32.16 -64.62
CA PRO A 77 12.30 -31.39 -63.74
C PRO A 77 13.21 -30.29 -64.42
N GLY A 78 14.07 -29.59 -63.65
CA GLY A 78 15.33 -28.91 -64.10
C GLY A 78 15.28 -27.43 -64.56
N ASP A 79 16.37 -26.66 -64.72
CA ASP A 79 17.79 -26.77 -64.26
C ASP A 79 18.59 -25.42 -64.39
N ARG A 80 19.67 -25.25 -63.61
CA ARG A 80 20.90 -24.37 -63.69
C ARG A 80 20.94 -22.92 -64.28
N GLY A 81 21.35 -21.97 -63.41
CA GLY A 81 22.40 -20.94 -63.68
C GLY A 81 21.99 -19.50 -64.11
N ALA A 82 22.85 -18.45 -64.11
CA ALA A 82 24.15 -18.22 -63.43
C ALA A 82 24.68 -16.74 -63.53
N ARG A 83 25.33 -16.22 -62.46
CA ARG A 83 26.39 -15.15 -62.39
C ARG A 83 26.14 -13.66 -62.78
N ARG A 84 26.48 -12.77 -61.80
CA ARG A 84 27.21 -11.47 -61.90
C ARG A 84 26.55 -10.26 -62.63
N ALA A 85 27.05 -9.01 -62.53
CA ALA A 85 27.56 -8.18 -61.40
C ALA A 85 27.99 -6.76 -61.89
N GLY A 86 27.79 -5.71 -61.08
CA GLY A 86 28.31 -4.33 -61.29
C GLY A 86 27.22 -3.29 -61.66
N ARG A 87 27.21 -2.00 -61.28
CA ARG A 87 27.76 -1.12 -60.19
C ARG A 87 28.21 0.24 -60.79
N TRP A 88 27.96 1.36 -60.09
CA TRP A 88 28.35 2.76 -60.42
C TRP A 88 27.49 3.46 -61.52
N LEU A 89 27.30 4.80 -61.60
CA LEU A 89 27.67 5.93 -60.70
C LEU A 89 26.72 7.16 -60.86
N SER A 90 26.79 8.06 -59.86
CA SER A 90 26.30 9.47 -59.68
C SER A 90 25.92 10.39 -60.87
N GLY A 91 25.11 11.45 -60.59
CA GLY A 91 25.21 12.70 -61.36
C GLY A 91 24.19 13.87 -61.17
N GLN A 92 24.31 14.67 -60.10
CA GLN A 92 24.07 16.15 -60.05
C GLN A 92 22.67 16.78 -60.36
N SER A 93 22.57 18.10 -60.14
CA SER A 93 21.42 19.06 -60.21
C SER A 93 21.99 20.50 -60.18
N PRO A 94 21.23 21.64 -60.22
CA PRO A 94 19.85 21.94 -60.65
C PRO A 94 19.87 22.94 -61.86
N PRO A 95 18.88 23.86 -62.13
CA PRO A 95 18.76 25.15 -61.40
C PRO A 95 17.30 25.68 -61.21
N GLU A 96 17.14 26.95 -60.82
CA GLU A 96 15.89 27.63 -60.39
C GLU A 96 15.32 28.68 -61.40
N TRP A 97 14.52 29.65 -60.89
CA TRP A 97 13.84 30.80 -61.53
C TRP A 97 12.49 30.50 -62.23
N GLY A 98 11.43 31.33 -62.12
CA GLY A 98 11.25 32.62 -61.41
C GLY A 98 9.77 33.06 -61.26
N GLU A 99 9.52 34.29 -60.82
CA GLU A 99 8.19 34.82 -60.43
C GLU A 99 7.36 35.40 -61.60
N GLY A 100 6.03 35.60 -61.41
CA GLY A 100 5.18 36.34 -62.39
C GLY A 100 3.68 36.45 -62.04
N THR A 101 3.12 37.67 -62.05
CA THR A 101 1.82 38.03 -61.43
C THR A 101 0.61 38.22 -62.37
N SER A 102 -0.54 37.66 -61.96
CA SER A 102 -1.89 38.28 -61.92
C SER A 102 -2.77 38.53 -63.18
N LEU A 103 -4.10 38.46 -62.96
CA LEU A 103 -5.26 38.96 -63.77
C LEU A 103 -5.54 38.27 -65.14
N GLY A 104 -6.79 37.96 -65.54
CA GLY A 104 -8.10 38.06 -64.85
C GLY A 104 -9.30 37.70 -65.76
N LEU A 105 -10.54 37.90 -65.26
CA LEU A 105 -11.87 37.82 -65.93
C LEU A 105 -12.47 36.41 -66.24
N GLY A 106 -13.80 36.29 -66.09
CA GLY A 106 -14.62 35.14 -66.55
C GLY A 106 -15.61 34.56 -65.53
N ARG A 107 -16.92 34.92 -65.61
CA ARG A 107 -18.06 34.36 -64.84
C ARG A 107 -19.16 33.94 -65.84
N PRO A 108 -20.06 32.98 -65.55
CA PRO A 108 -21.07 33.10 -64.47
C PRO A 108 -21.36 31.82 -63.66
N GLY A 109 -22.28 31.93 -62.68
CA GLY A 109 -22.75 30.82 -61.81
C GLY A 109 -24.02 30.11 -62.35
N PRO A 110 -24.89 29.51 -61.51
CA PRO A 110 -25.21 29.93 -60.13
C PRO A 110 -25.07 28.86 -59.02
N ARG A 111 -25.12 29.31 -57.76
CA ARG A 111 -25.60 28.53 -56.61
C ARG A 111 -26.63 29.37 -55.85
N LYS A 112 -27.58 28.71 -55.18
CA LYS A 112 -28.53 29.34 -54.26
C LYS A 112 -27.96 29.37 -52.84
N ASP A 113 -28.48 30.31 -52.07
CA ASP A 113 -28.16 30.59 -50.68
C ASP A 113 -28.81 29.57 -49.73
N GLU A 114 -28.17 29.32 -48.58
CA GLU A 114 -28.88 29.15 -47.32
C GLU A 114 -28.00 29.64 -46.16
N SER A 115 -28.56 30.43 -45.25
CA SER A 115 -27.86 31.12 -44.17
C SER A 115 -27.99 30.38 -42.85
N THR A 116 -26.92 30.32 -42.06
CA THR A 116 -26.96 29.95 -40.63
C THR A 116 -26.13 30.93 -39.81
N GLU A 117 -26.71 31.41 -38.71
CA GLU A 117 -26.13 32.43 -37.82
C GLU A 117 -25.45 31.80 -36.59
N ASP A 118 -24.53 32.52 -35.96
CA ASP A 118 -23.85 32.08 -34.73
C ASP A 118 -24.78 32.06 -33.51
N ALA A 119 -24.96 30.88 -32.91
CA ALA A 119 -25.72 30.71 -31.67
C ALA A 119 -24.86 30.91 -30.42
N GLY A 120 -25.08 32.03 -29.71
CA GLY A 120 -24.27 32.43 -28.55
C GLY A 120 -24.47 31.60 -27.26
N PRO A 121 -23.61 31.78 -26.22
CA PRO A 121 -23.49 30.84 -25.09
C PRO A 121 -24.70 30.65 -24.17
N LEU A 122 -25.74 31.49 -24.27
CA LEU A 122 -26.91 31.44 -23.37
C LEU A 122 -27.82 30.24 -23.65
N GLU A 123 -28.04 29.86 -24.91
CA GLU A 123 -29.01 28.80 -25.25
C GLU A 123 -28.62 27.42 -24.71
N ALA A 124 -27.31 27.13 -24.69
CA ALA A 124 -26.75 25.90 -24.14
C ALA A 124 -27.06 25.73 -22.63
N GLN A 125 -27.16 26.83 -21.87
CA GLN A 125 -27.56 26.78 -20.46
C GLN A 125 -29.06 26.51 -20.32
N THR A 126 -29.90 27.20 -21.11
CA THR A 126 -31.36 27.03 -21.12
C THR A 126 -31.77 25.61 -21.48
N MET A 127 -31.10 24.99 -22.47
CA MET A 127 -31.26 23.59 -22.83
C MET A 127 -30.91 22.64 -21.68
N ARG A 128 -29.75 22.84 -21.04
CA ARG A 128 -29.31 22.00 -19.89
C ARG A 128 -30.28 22.10 -18.71
N PHE A 129 -30.80 23.29 -18.40
CA PHE A 129 -31.79 23.48 -17.33
C PHE A 129 -33.13 22.78 -17.62
N ARG A 130 -33.62 22.81 -18.87
CA ARG A 130 -34.83 22.09 -19.28
C ARG A 130 -34.68 20.56 -19.18
N ILE A 131 -33.51 20.03 -19.56
CA ILE A 131 -33.19 18.60 -19.42
C ILE A 131 -33.12 18.20 -17.93
N TYR A 132 -32.49 19.00 -17.08
CA TYR A 132 -32.39 18.72 -15.65
C TYR A 132 -33.77 18.70 -14.98
N LYS A 133 -34.64 19.70 -15.24
CA LYS A 133 -36.01 19.73 -14.70
C LYS A 133 -36.85 18.53 -15.14
N ARG A 134 -36.75 18.07 -16.41
CA ARG A 134 -37.42 16.83 -16.85
C ARG A 134 -36.92 15.59 -16.11
N LYS A 135 -35.60 15.44 -15.91
CA LYS A 135 -35.04 14.29 -15.19
C LYS A 135 -35.45 14.24 -13.71
N VAL A 136 -35.45 15.39 -13.03
CA VAL A 136 -35.92 15.48 -11.63
C VAL A 136 -37.40 15.12 -11.53
N LEU A 137 -38.25 15.64 -12.43
CA LEU A 137 -39.69 15.34 -12.43
C LEU A 137 -39.98 13.84 -12.60
N ILE A 138 -39.27 13.17 -13.53
CA ILE A 138 -39.36 11.72 -13.74
C ILE A 138 -38.93 10.96 -12.47
N LEU A 139 -37.82 11.36 -11.84
CA LEU A 139 -37.35 10.72 -10.62
C LEU A 139 -38.36 10.85 -9.47
N THR A 140 -38.97 12.02 -9.28
CA THR A 140 -40.03 12.22 -8.27
C THR A 140 -41.28 11.39 -8.55
N LEU A 141 -41.66 11.20 -9.82
CA LEU A 141 -42.79 10.35 -10.19
C LEU A 141 -42.51 8.86 -9.94
N VAL A 142 -41.28 8.39 -10.21
CA VAL A 142 -40.86 7.01 -9.89
C VAL A 142 -40.87 6.78 -8.38
N VAL A 143 -40.32 7.70 -7.58
CA VAL A 143 -40.32 7.58 -6.10
C VAL A 143 -41.76 7.59 -5.55
N ALA A 144 -42.64 8.45 -6.08
CA ALA A 144 -44.05 8.46 -5.69
C ALA A 144 -44.79 7.15 -6.04
N ALA A 145 -44.52 6.57 -7.21
CA ALA A 145 -45.07 5.28 -7.62
C ALA A 145 -44.58 4.13 -6.71
N CYS A 146 -43.28 4.09 -6.39
CA CYS A 146 -42.75 3.11 -5.44
C CYS A 146 -43.36 3.25 -4.03
N GLY A 147 -43.58 4.49 -3.56
CA GLY A 147 -44.27 4.76 -2.30
C GLY A 147 -45.71 4.22 -2.30
N PHE A 148 -46.46 4.40 -3.39
CA PHE A 148 -47.82 3.86 -3.52
C PHE A 148 -47.87 2.32 -3.55
N VAL A 149 -46.89 1.67 -4.18
CA VAL A 149 -46.77 0.19 -4.18
C VAL A 149 -46.45 -0.35 -2.78
N LEU A 150 -45.60 0.34 -2.01
CA LEU A 150 -45.28 -0.05 -0.63
C LEU A 150 -46.41 0.25 0.36
N TRP A 151 -47.24 1.28 0.12
CA TRP A 151 -48.42 1.57 0.95
C TRP A 151 -49.56 0.58 0.67
N SER A 152 -49.76 0.18 -0.59
CA SER A 152 -50.89 -0.67 -0.99
C SER A 152 -50.70 -2.17 -0.72
N SER A 153 -49.49 -2.64 -0.43
CA SER A 153 -49.20 -4.06 -0.14
C SER A 153 -49.59 -4.50 1.27
N ASN A 154 -49.68 -3.57 2.24
CA ASN A 154 -49.73 -3.90 3.67
C ASN A 154 -51.16 -4.01 4.23
N GLY A 155 -52.04 -4.76 3.54
CA GLY A 155 -53.50 -4.62 3.71
C GLY A 155 -54.39 -5.86 3.56
N ARG A 156 -54.11 -7.00 4.22
CA ARG A 156 -55.16 -7.97 4.63
C ARG A 156 -54.72 -8.96 5.73
N GLN A 157 -55.71 -9.53 6.42
CA GLN A 157 -55.56 -10.15 7.76
C GLN A 157 -55.61 -11.69 7.75
N ARG A 158 -55.02 -12.29 8.80
CA ARG A 158 -55.65 -13.31 9.67
C ARG A 158 -54.99 -13.21 11.06
N LYS A 159 -55.66 -12.65 12.07
CA LYS A 159 -56.64 -13.28 12.99
C LYS A 159 -56.16 -14.60 13.60
N ASN A 160 -55.90 -14.56 14.92
CA ASN A 160 -56.35 -15.55 15.89
C ASN A 160 -56.56 -14.86 17.25
N GLU A 161 -57.83 -14.73 17.65
CA GLU A 161 -58.25 -14.54 19.05
C GLU A 161 -58.23 -15.92 19.76
N ALA A 162 -58.20 -16.05 21.09
CA ALA A 162 -57.84 -15.17 22.20
C ALA A 162 -57.78 -16.05 23.48
N LEU A 163 -57.19 -15.55 24.58
CA LEU A 163 -57.89 -15.33 25.86
C LEU A 163 -56.92 -14.83 26.95
N ALA A 164 -57.33 -13.79 27.67
CA ALA A 164 -56.80 -13.43 28.98
C ALA A 164 -57.95 -12.85 29.84
N PRO A 165 -58.08 -13.22 31.12
CA PRO A 165 -58.93 -12.50 32.08
C PRO A 165 -58.25 -11.20 32.59
N PRO A 166 -58.99 -10.21 33.14
CA PRO A 166 -58.55 -8.81 33.03
C PRO A 166 -58.37 -8.01 34.36
N LEU A 167 -57.36 -7.13 34.33
CA LEU A 167 -57.39 -5.67 34.63
C LEU A 167 -57.82 -5.09 36.01
N LEU A 168 -57.45 -3.81 36.16
CA LEU A 168 -57.89 -2.76 37.10
C LEU A 168 -57.31 -2.85 38.54
N ASP A 169 -56.94 -1.75 39.22
CA ASP A 169 -56.75 -0.36 38.78
C ASP A 169 -55.78 0.37 39.74
N ALA A 170 -55.40 1.62 39.45
CA ALA A 170 -54.47 2.42 40.27
C ALA A 170 -55.16 3.42 41.23
N GLU A 171 -54.49 3.72 42.36
CA GLU A 171 -54.46 4.98 43.17
C GLU A 171 -55.75 5.85 43.29
N PRO A 172 -56.13 6.27 44.52
CA PRO A 172 -55.42 7.45 45.06
C PRO A 172 -55.21 7.55 46.58
N ALA A 173 -54.12 8.22 46.96
CA ALA A 173 -53.67 8.50 48.33
C ALA A 173 -54.61 9.27 49.28
N ARG A 174 -54.53 8.90 50.59
CA ARG A 174 -54.79 9.67 51.84
C ARG A 174 -54.22 8.84 53.01
N GLY A 175 -53.55 9.36 54.06
CA GLY A 175 -53.00 10.70 54.31
C GLY A 175 -52.58 10.88 55.80
N ALA A 176 -51.63 11.79 56.06
CA ALA A 176 -51.24 12.40 57.36
C ALA A 176 -50.69 11.55 58.54
N GLY A 177 -49.58 12.01 59.13
CA GLY A 177 -48.92 11.52 60.36
C GLY A 177 -47.39 11.49 60.22
N ALA A 178 -46.62 12.51 60.64
CA ALA A 178 -46.20 12.83 62.01
C ALA A 178 -45.33 11.73 62.66
N ARG A 179 -44.13 11.98 63.21
CA ARG A 179 -43.42 13.25 63.52
C ARG A 179 -41.87 13.02 63.60
N ALA A 180 -41.13 14.03 64.07
CA ALA A 180 -39.68 14.02 64.34
C ALA A 180 -39.19 12.87 65.28
N GLY A 181 -37.90 12.54 65.36
CA GLY A 181 -36.72 13.16 64.72
C GLY A 181 -35.37 12.56 65.19
N ASP A 182 -34.43 13.44 65.54
CA ASP A 182 -33.12 13.21 66.18
C ASP A 182 -32.01 12.45 65.42
N HIS A 183 -31.01 13.22 64.98
CA HIS A 183 -29.60 12.77 64.97
C HIS A 183 -29.05 12.85 66.40
N PRO A 184 -28.09 11.99 66.78
CA PRO A 184 -26.71 12.48 66.76
C PRO A 184 -25.69 11.47 66.20
N ALA A 185 -24.50 11.97 65.84
CA ALA A 185 -23.38 11.14 65.42
C ALA A 185 -22.35 10.96 66.55
N VAL A 186 -21.90 9.73 66.80
CA VAL A 186 -20.60 9.44 67.44
C VAL A 186 -19.91 8.23 66.79
N SER A 187 -18.63 8.45 66.55
CA SER A 187 -17.53 7.65 66.02
C SER A 187 -17.28 6.22 66.58
N VAL A 188 -16.34 5.55 65.89
CA VAL A 188 -15.54 4.36 66.30
C VAL A 188 -16.20 2.99 66.14
N GLY A 189 -15.59 2.12 65.30
CA GLY A 189 -16.05 0.74 65.13
C GLY A 189 -15.33 -0.12 64.09
N ILE A 190 -14.01 0.02 63.88
CA ILE A 190 -13.31 -0.85 62.92
C ILE A 190 -13.28 -2.30 63.45
N ARG A 191 -14.13 -3.16 62.88
CA ARG A 191 -14.03 -4.62 62.98
C ARG A 191 -14.06 -5.23 61.59
N ARG A 192 -13.01 -5.98 61.24
CA ARG A 192 -12.99 -6.83 60.05
C ARG A 192 -14.01 -7.96 60.20
N GLY A 193 -15.14 -7.85 59.51
CA GLY A 193 -16.02 -8.99 59.22
C GLY A 193 -15.60 -9.59 57.87
N SER A 194 -15.02 -10.78 57.88
CA SER A 194 -14.62 -11.51 56.68
C SER A 194 -15.82 -12.27 56.08
N ASN A 195 -16.59 -11.62 55.21
CA ASN A 195 -17.60 -12.31 54.41
C ASN A 195 -16.96 -12.88 53.14
N GLU A 196 -16.58 -14.16 53.20
CA GLU A 196 -16.26 -14.95 52.01
C GLU A 196 -17.53 -15.23 51.21
N SER A 197 -17.77 -14.45 50.16
CA SER A 197 -18.76 -14.74 49.11
C SER A 197 -18.38 -14.04 47.80
N ALA A 198 -17.11 -14.15 47.42
CA ALA A 198 -16.70 -13.89 46.04
C ALA A 198 -17.17 -15.08 45.18
N ALA A 199 -18.03 -14.81 44.19
CA ALA A 199 -18.33 -15.81 43.17
C ALA A 199 -17.04 -16.22 42.45
N PRO A 200 -16.88 -17.48 41.99
CA PRO A 200 -15.67 -17.90 41.30
C PRO A 200 -15.42 -17.01 40.08
N LEU A 201 -14.25 -16.36 40.04
CA LEU A 201 -13.73 -15.80 38.81
C LEU A 201 -13.69 -16.92 37.78
N VAL A 202 -14.31 -16.70 36.61
CA VAL A 202 -14.29 -17.66 35.51
C VAL A 202 -12.83 -18.01 35.24
N ALA A 203 -12.47 -19.28 35.41
CA ALA A 203 -11.11 -19.73 35.22
C ALA A 203 -10.66 -19.34 33.81
N ALA A 204 -9.60 -18.53 33.71
CA ALA A 204 -9.08 -18.09 32.42
C ALA A 204 -8.81 -19.34 31.57
N ALA A 205 -9.42 -19.39 30.39
CA ALA A 205 -9.24 -20.52 29.48
C ALA A 205 -7.74 -20.74 29.27
N PRO A 206 -7.25 -22.00 29.37
CA PRO A 206 -5.82 -22.27 29.26
C PRO A 206 -5.31 -21.71 27.93
N HIS A 207 -4.28 -20.88 27.99
CA HIS A 207 -3.68 -20.29 26.79
C HIS A 207 -3.31 -21.41 25.82
N PRO A 208 -3.79 -21.39 24.56
CA PRO A 208 -3.50 -22.45 23.61
C PRO A 208 -2.00 -22.51 23.36
N GLU A 209 -1.41 -23.70 23.43
CA GLU A 209 0.02 -23.88 23.19
C GLU A 209 0.40 -23.32 21.81
N VAL A 210 1.43 -22.48 21.78
CA VAL A 210 1.89 -21.84 20.54
C VAL A 210 2.57 -22.91 19.68
N ASP A 211 1.97 -23.24 18.54
CA ASP A 211 2.48 -24.29 17.66
C ASP A 211 3.95 -24.06 17.25
N ASN A 212 4.64 -25.17 17.05
CA ASN A 212 6.05 -25.26 16.69
C ASN A 212 6.38 -24.43 15.43
N LEU A 213 5.47 -24.34 14.44
CA LEU A 213 5.66 -23.50 13.26
C LEU A 213 5.62 -22.00 13.59
N THR A 214 4.73 -21.58 14.48
CA THR A 214 4.63 -20.18 14.94
C THR A 214 5.89 -19.76 15.68
N LEU A 215 6.41 -20.62 16.57
CA LEU A 215 7.69 -20.36 17.28
C LEU A 215 8.89 -20.29 16.31
N ARG A 216 8.92 -21.13 15.27
CA ARG A 216 9.93 -21.05 14.20
C ARG A 216 9.84 -19.73 13.43
N TYR A 217 8.64 -19.29 13.05
CA TYR A 217 8.46 -18.01 12.35
C TYR A 217 8.84 -16.81 13.22
N ARG A 218 8.47 -16.78 14.51
CA ARG A 218 8.93 -15.73 15.45
C ARG A 218 10.46 -15.65 15.48
N SER A 219 11.13 -16.80 15.59
CA SER A 219 12.60 -16.91 15.63
C SER A 219 13.25 -16.45 14.31
N LEU A 220 12.69 -16.87 13.18
CA LEU A 220 13.19 -16.55 11.84
C LEU A 220 13.02 -15.06 11.49
N VAL A 221 11.87 -14.48 11.83
CA VAL A 221 11.59 -13.05 11.67
C VAL A 221 12.55 -12.20 12.50
N TYR A 222 12.79 -12.56 13.76
CA TYR A 222 13.78 -11.88 14.60
C TYR A 222 15.18 -11.93 13.96
N GLN A 223 15.65 -13.12 13.57
CA GLN A 223 16.99 -13.30 13.01
C GLN A 223 17.19 -12.51 11.69
N LEU A 224 16.22 -12.56 10.76
CA LEU A 224 16.33 -11.86 9.48
C LEU A 224 16.29 -10.33 9.63
N ASN A 225 15.44 -9.81 10.53
CA ASN A 225 15.39 -8.39 10.88
C ASN A 225 16.67 -7.91 11.59
N PHE A 226 17.32 -8.80 12.36
CA PHE A 226 18.60 -8.51 13.00
C PHE A 226 19.76 -8.53 11.99
N ASP A 227 19.85 -9.55 11.12
CA ASP A 227 20.97 -9.71 10.19
C ASP A 227 20.96 -8.64 9.10
N GLN A 228 19.80 -8.41 8.47
CA GLN A 228 19.58 -7.45 7.39
C GLN A 228 20.42 -7.73 6.14
N THR A 229 20.43 -8.99 5.69
CA THR A 229 21.18 -9.47 4.53
C THR A 229 20.70 -8.81 3.23
N VAL A 230 21.42 -7.78 2.78
CA VAL A 230 21.21 -7.14 1.47
C VAL A 230 21.77 -8.02 0.35
N ARG A 231 20.95 -8.35 -0.64
CA ARG A 231 21.32 -9.09 -1.86
C ARG A 231 21.66 -8.14 -3.00
N ASN A 232 22.31 -8.68 -4.03
CA ASN A 232 22.63 -8.00 -5.31
C ASN A 232 23.51 -6.74 -5.16
N VAL A 233 24.28 -6.67 -4.06
CA VAL A 233 25.36 -5.70 -3.86
C VAL A 233 26.71 -6.37 -4.13
N GLY A 234 27.74 -5.56 -4.39
CA GLY A 234 29.12 -6.03 -4.59
C GLY A 234 29.79 -6.49 -3.29
N LYS A 235 31.07 -6.12 -3.09
CA LYS A 235 31.75 -6.37 -1.80
C LYS A 235 30.96 -5.67 -0.68
N ALA A 236 30.43 -6.46 0.25
CA ALA A 236 29.66 -5.95 1.38
C ALA A 236 30.48 -4.92 2.17
N GLY A 237 29.87 -3.77 2.47
CA GLY A 237 30.50 -2.66 3.18
C GLY A 237 30.98 -1.48 2.31
N SER A 238 31.09 -1.61 0.99
CA SER A 238 31.45 -0.47 0.10
C SER A 238 30.29 0.12 -0.71
N TRP A 239 29.11 -0.52 -0.68
CA TRP A 239 27.88 0.00 -1.31
C TRP A 239 27.01 0.71 -0.26
N ALA A 240 26.39 1.81 -0.66
CA ALA A 240 25.42 2.55 0.15
C ALA A 240 24.33 3.14 -0.77
N PRO A 241 23.05 3.15 -0.35
CA PRO A 241 21.94 3.70 -1.14
C PRO A 241 22.08 5.22 -1.30
N ARG A 242 21.59 5.74 -2.43
CA ARG A 242 21.65 7.15 -2.82
C ARG A 242 20.35 7.55 -3.52
N GLU A 243 20.01 8.84 -3.47
CA GLU A 243 18.85 9.46 -4.15
C GLU A 243 17.47 8.93 -3.71
N LEU A 244 17.19 7.65 -3.96
CA LEU A 244 15.91 6.98 -3.73
C LEU A 244 16.08 5.57 -3.14
N VAL A 245 15.20 5.23 -2.21
CA VAL A 245 14.96 3.87 -1.69
C VAL A 245 13.47 3.55 -1.87
N LEU A 246 13.13 2.33 -2.28
CA LEU A 246 11.76 1.83 -2.35
C LEU A 246 11.43 0.96 -1.15
N VAL A 247 10.23 1.11 -0.58
CA VAL A 247 9.71 0.28 0.51
C VAL A 247 8.33 -0.24 0.13
N VAL A 248 8.25 -1.54 -0.16
CA VAL A 248 7.00 -2.21 -0.57
C VAL A 248 6.35 -2.87 0.64
N GLN A 249 5.09 -2.53 0.93
CA GLN A 249 4.26 -3.31 1.85
C GLN A 249 3.74 -4.55 1.12
N VAL A 250 4.12 -5.73 1.61
CA VAL A 250 3.76 -7.05 1.08
C VAL A 250 2.93 -7.79 2.12
N HIS A 251 1.79 -8.31 1.67
CA HIS A 251 0.92 -9.16 2.47
C HIS A 251 1.01 -10.59 1.92
N ASN A 252 0.02 -11.04 1.14
CA ASN A 252 -0.05 -12.40 0.63
C ASN A 252 -0.74 -12.48 -0.76
N ARG A 253 -0.39 -11.57 -1.68
CA ARG A 253 -0.89 -11.59 -3.07
C ARG A 253 0.25 -11.74 -4.10
N PRO A 254 0.88 -12.95 -4.19
CA PRO A 254 2.04 -13.19 -5.06
C PRO A 254 1.79 -12.85 -6.53
N GLU A 255 0.55 -12.98 -7.00
CA GLU A 255 0.12 -12.68 -8.37
C GLU A 255 0.21 -11.19 -8.72
N TYR A 256 -0.01 -10.28 -7.77
CA TYR A 256 0.20 -8.85 -7.96
C TYR A 256 1.65 -8.44 -7.69
N LEU A 257 2.28 -9.00 -6.64
CA LEU A 257 3.70 -8.78 -6.37
C LEU A 257 4.57 -9.09 -7.59
N LYS A 258 4.22 -10.15 -8.33
CA LYS A 258 4.86 -10.46 -9.61
C LYS A 258 4.74 -9.33 -10.65
N LEU A 259 3.58 -8.67 -10.77
CA LEU A 259 3.42 -7.52 -11.66
C LEU A 259 4.29 -6.33 -11.24
N LEU A 260 4.39 -6.07 -9.93
CA LEU A 260 5.30 -5.05 -9.40
C LEU A 260 6.75 -5.38 -9.77
N LEU A 261 7.19 -6.61 -9.56
CA LEU A 261 8.55 -7.08 -9.93
C LEU A 261 8.80 -7.03 -11.44
N ASP A 262 7.83 -7.42 -12.26
CA ASP A 262 7.90 -7.31 -13.72
C ASP A 262 7.94 -5.85 -14.19
N SER A 263 7.27 -4.92 -13.49
CA SER A 263 7.33 -3.48 -13.76
C SER A 263 8.69 -2.87 -13.38
N LEU A 264 9.24 -3.27 -12.23
CA LEU A 264 10.58 -2.88 -11.76
C LEU A 264 11.66 -3.37 -12.73
N ARG A 265 11.60 -4.64 -13.18
CA ARG A 265 12.54 -5.20 -14.16
C ARG A 265 12.53 -4.46 -15.51
N LYS A 266 11.44 -3.74 -15.84
CA LYS A 266 11.30 -2.92 -17.05
C LYS A 266 11.70 -1.44 -16.85
N ALA A 267 11.96 -1.00 -15.63
CA ALA A 267 12.27 0.39 -15.31
C ALA A 267 13.74 0.74 -15.54
N GLN A 268 14.01 1.93 -16.08
CA GLN A 268 15.36 2.31 -16.48
C GLN A 268 16.20 2.85 -15.31
N GLY A 269 17.45 2.37 -15.21
CA GLY A 269 18.47 2.97 -14.35
C GLY A 269 18.26 2.75 -12.85
N ILE A 270 17.48 1.73 -12.48
CA ILE A 270 17.23 1.35 -11.08
C ILE A 270 18.29 0.38 -10.52
N ASP A 271 19.36 0.11 -11.27
CA ASP A 271 20.37 -0.94 -10.97
C ASP A 271 21.09 -0.74 -9.62
N ASN A 272 21.02 0.47 -9.06
CA ASN A 272 21.56 0.84 -7.75
C ASN A 272 20.50 1.35 -6.77
N VAL A 273 19.22 1.38 -7.15
CA VAL A 273 18.11 1.78 -6.28
C VAL A 273 17.82 0.63 -5.32
N PHE A 274 17.78 0.93 -4.03
CA PHE A 274 17.56 -0.07 -3.00
C PHE A 274 16.07 -0.37 -2.85
N VAL A 275 15.70 -1.66 -2.89
CA VAL A 275 14.31 -2.10 -2.71
C VAL A 275 14.19 -2.94 -1.44
N ILE A 276 13.37 -2.46 -0.50
CA ILE A 276 13.03 -3.17 0.74
C ILE A 276 11.62 -3.72 0.59
N PHE A 277 11.47 -5.04 0.69
CA PHE A 277 10.17 -5.69 0.82
C PHE A 277 9.86 -5.87 2.31
N SER A 278 8.72 -5.36 2.75
CA SER A 278 8.25 -5.39 4.13
C SER A 278 7.06 -6.32 4.23
N HIS A 279 7.19 -7.42 4.96
CA HIS A 279 6.26 -8.53 4.98
C HIS A 279 5.53 -8.63 6.31
N ASP A 280 4.21 -8.82 6.32
CA ASP A 280 3.48 -9.30 7.51
C ASP A 280 3.10 -10.80 7.44
N PHE A 281 3.35 -11.45 6.29
CA PHE A 281 3.11 -12.88 6.12
C PHE A 281 4.33 -13.57 5.51
N TRP A 282 4.82 -14.62 6.19
CA TRP A 282 5.83 -15.53 5.66
C TRP A 282 5.19 -16.50 4.66
N SER A 283 5.55 -16.37 3.38
CA SER A 283 5.15 -17.29 2.31
C SER A 283 6.36 -17.71 1.48
N THR A 284 6.51 -19.02 1.26
CA THR A 284 7.58 -19.60 0.43
C THR A 284 7.52 -19.09 -1.01
N GLU A 285 6.32 -18.88 -1.56
CA GLU A 285 6.12 -18.38 -2.92
C GLU A 285 6.58 -16.92 -3.06
N ILE A 286 6.17 -16.06 -2.13
CA ILE A 286 6.59 -14.64 -2.10
C ILE A 286 8.10 -14.50 -1.91
N ASN A 287 8.68 -15.28 -1.00
CA ASN A 287 10.13 -15.34 -0.79
C ASN A 287 10.87 -15.83 -2.05
N GLN A 288 10.30 -16.76 -2.83
CA GLN A 288 10.87 -17.22 -4.11
C GLN A 288 10.76 -16.17 -5.22
N LEU A 289 9.62 -15.47 -5.34
CA LEU A 289 9.43 -14.37 -6.30
C LEU A 289 10.48 -13.27 -6.08
N ILE A 290 10.66 -12.83 -4.83
CA ILE A 290 11.65 -11.81 -4.49
C ILE A 290 13.07 -12.35 -4.62
N ALA A 291 13.34 -13.62 -4.27
CA ALA A 291 14.65 -14.25 -4.51
C ALA A 291 15.06 -14.19 -5.99
N GLY A 292 14.10 -14.29 -6.92
CA GLY A 292 14.29 -14.12 -8.37
C GLY A 292 14.61 -12.69 -8.85
N VAL A 293 14.66 -11.69 -7.95
CA VAL A 293 15.20 -10.37 -8.26
C VAL A 293 16.73 -10.41 -8.25
N ASP A 294 17.32 -10.08 -9.40
CA ASP A 294 18.75 -10.10 -9.73
C ASP A 294 19.26 -8.74 -10.27
N PHE A 295 18.36 -7.78 -10.51
CA PHE A 295 18.63 -6.52 -11.24
C PHE A 295 18.81 -5.26 -10.37
N CYS A 296 18.56 -5.34 -9.05
CA CYS A 296 18.78 -4.22 -8.13
C CYS A 296 19.07 -4.72 -6.70
N PRO A 297 19.70 -3.91 -5.82
CA PRO A 297 19.89 -4.24 -4.39
C PRO A 297 18.57 -4.49 -3.66
N VAL A 298 18.47 -5.64 -2.98
CA VAL A 298 17.24 -6.07 -2.28
C VAL A 298 17.47 -6.43 -0.82
N LEU A 299 16.56 -5.98 0.05
CA LEU A 299 16.39 -6.46 1.42
C LEU A 299 14.96 -6.97 1.63
N GLN A 300 14.77 -7.95 2.50
CA GLN A 300 13.46 -8.34 3.05
C GLN A 300 13.45 -8.08 4.56
N VAL A 301 12.36 -7.50 5.07
CA VAL A 301 12.11 -7.23 6.49
C VAL A 301 10.72 -7.72 6.85
N PHE A 302 10.51 -8.12 8.10
CA PHE A 302 9.30 -8.83 8.50
C PHE A 302 8.66 -8.16 9.73
N PHE A 303 7.42 -7.71 9.61
CA PHE A 303 6.65 -7.09 10.69
C PHE A 303 6.49 -8.08 11.86
N PRO A 304 7.13 -7.83 13.02
CA PRO A 304 7.29 -8.86 14.06
C PRO A 304 6.06 -9.03 14.96
N PHE A 305 4.92 -8.42 14.61
CA PHE A 305 3.66 -8.46 15.35
C PHE A 305 2.46 -8.77 14.43
N SER A 306 2.66 -9.59 13.40
CA SER A 306 1.58 -9.98 12.50
C SER A 306 0.67 -11.08 13.07
N ILE A 307 -0.54 -11.21 12.52
CA ILE A 307 -1.51 -12.24 12.92
C ILE A 307 -1.03 -13.67 12.60
N GLN A 308 -0.06 -13.84 11.69
CA GLN A 308 0.60 -15.13 11.45
C GLN A 308 1.55 -15.49 12.60
N LEU A 309 2.17 -14.50 13.23
CA LEU A 309 3.08 -14.69 14.37
C LEU A 309 2.33 -14.80 15.70
N TYR A 310 1.14 -14.21 15.81
CA TYR A 310 0.30 -14.20 17.02
C TYR A 310 -1.14 -14.56 16.66
N PRO A 311 -1.46 -15.83 16.30
CA PRO A 311 -2.79 -16.17 15.78
C PRO A 311 -3.91 -16.14 16.84
N ASN A 312 -3.60 -16.59 18.06
CA ASN A 312 -4.56 -16.87 19.13
C ASN A 312 -4.41 -15.94 20.35
N GLU A 313 -3.69 -14.84 20.19
CA GLU A 313 -3.42 -13.83 21.21
C GLU A 313 -3.26 -12.46 20.51
N PHE A 314 -3.47 -11.35 21.22
CA PHE A 314 -3.26 -10.03 20.64
C PHE A 314 -1.80 -9.87 20.13
N PRO A 315 -1.56 -9.35 18.91
CA PRO A 315 -2.49 -8.63 18.02
C PRO A 315 -3.26 -9.47 16.98
N GLY A 316 -3.22 -10.80 17.01
CA GLY A 316 -4.25 -11.61 16.36
C GLY A 316 -5.58 -11.55 17.10
N THR A 317 -6.33 -12.66 17.07
CA THR A 317 -7.61 -12.77 17.76
C THR A 317 -7.41 -13.51 19.08
N ASP A 318 -7.61 -12.83 20.20
CA ASP A 318 -7.67 -13.49 21.51
C ASP A 318 -9.04 -14.19 21.66
N PRO A 319 -9.13 -15.44 22.14
CA PRO A 319 -10.40 -16.12 22.38
C PRO A 319 -11.38 -15.39 23.32
N ARG A 320 -10.93 -14.34 24.01
CA ARG A 320 -11.70 -13.50 24.93
C ARG A 320 -12.03 -12.11 24.35
N ASP A 321 -11.64 -11.83 23.11
CA ASP A 321 -12.03 -10.60 22.39
C ASP A 321 -13.55 -10.55 22.22
N CYS A 322 -14.14 -9.35 22.33
CA CYS A 322 -15.56 -9.16 22.07
C CYS A 322 -15.88 -9.38 20.58
N PRO A 323 -16.95 -10.13 20.24
CA PRO A 323 -17.41 -10.27 18.87
C PRO A 323 -17.71 -8.90 18.25
N ARG A 324 -17.26 -8.68 17.00
CA ARG A 324 -17.34 -7.39 16.28
C ARG A 324 -18.63 -6.61 16.50
N ASP A 325 -19.77 -7.27 16.33
CA ASP A 325 -21.09 -6.66 16.24
C ASP A 325 -21.95 -6.87 17.51
N VAL A 326 -21.33 -7.20 18.66
CA VAL A 326 -22.05 -7.30 19.93
C VAL A 326 -22.32 -5.91 20.51
N GLU A 327 -23.54 -5.66 20.99
CA GLU A 327 -23.90 -4.40 21.65
C GLU A 327 -23.06 -4.15 22.92
N LYS A 328 -22.61 -2.91 23.18
CA LYS A 328 -21.70 -2.63 24.31
C LYS A 328 -22.24 -3.08 25.67
N ASN A 329 -23.53 -2.94 25.92
CA ASN A 329 -24.13 -3.42 27.17
C ASN A 329 -24.02 -4.95 27.32
N ALA A 330 -24.12 -5.70 26.23
CA ALA A 330 -23.92 -7.15 26.22
C ALA A 330 -22.43 -7.54 26.28
N ALA A 331 -21.53 -6.76 25.67
CA ALA A 331 -20.09 -6.92 25.82
C ALA A 331 -19.64 -6.82 27.28
N LEU A 332 -20.13 -5.80 27.99
CA LEU A 332 -19.85 -5.56 29.41
C LEU A 332 -20.42 -6.67 30.31
N GLN A 333 -21.60 -7.20 29.99
CA GLN A 333 -22.18 -8.37 30.68
C GLN A 333 -21.43 -9.67 30.39
N MET A 334 -20.85 -9.81 29.19
CA MET A 334 -20.02 -10.95 28.79
C MET A 334 -18.62 -10.93 29.44
N GLY A 335 -18.12 -9.74 29.81
CA GLY A 335 -16.79 -9.57 30.39
C GLY A 335 -15.64 -9.80 29.39
N CYS A 336 -15.91 -9.66 28.09
CA CYS A 336 -14.90 -9.79 27.04
C CYS A 336 -13.88 -8.63 27.08
N ILE A 337 -12.61 -8.92 26.76
CA ILE A 337 -11.46 -8.13 27.29
C ILE A 337 -11.34 -6.70 26.76
N ASN A 338 -12.02 -6.37 25.65
CA ASN A 338 -12.05 -5.03 25.06
C ASN A 338 -13.45 -4.37 25.13
N ALA A 339 -14.38 -4.87 25.96
CA ALA A 339 -15.77 -4.39 26.05
C ALA A 339 -15.95 -2.89 26.34
N GLU A 340 -14.98 -2.24 26.99
CA GLU A 340 -15.03 -0.79 27.20
C GLU A 340 -14.63 0.03 25.97
N TYR A 341 -13.94 -0.58 24.99
CA TYR A 341 -13.21 0.08 23.90
C TYR A 341 -13.68 -0.31 22.47
N PRO A 342 -14.98 -0.18 22.12
CA PRO A 342 -15.40 -0.24 20.72
C PRO A 342 -14.93 1.01 19.94
N ASP A 343 -15.07 0.97 18.61
CA ASP A 343 -14.89 2.11 17.73
C ASP A 343 -16.01 3.16 17.86
N SER A 344 -15.87 4.29 17.15
CA SER A 344 -16.87 5.39 17.14
C SER A 344 -18.24 5.02 16.55
N PHE A 345 -18.40 3.79 16.05
CA PHE A 345 -19.64 3.25 15.50
C PHE A 345 -20.20 2.09 16.37
N GLY A 346 -19.54 1.74 17.48
CA GLY A 346 -19.96 0.70 18.41
C GLY A 346 -19.39 -0.70 18.14
N HIS A 347 -18.50 -0.87 17.15
CA HIS A 347 -17.95 -2.17 16.79
C HIS A 347 -16.66 -2.50 17.54
N TYR A 348 -16.44 -3.79 17.81
CA TYR A 348 -15.19 -4.30 18.35
C TYR A 348 -14.18 -4.68 17.26
N ARG A 349 -12.91 -4.77 17.70
CA ARG A 349 -11.72 -5.01 16.90
C ARG A 349 -11.80 -6.27 16.03
N GLU A 350 -11.36 -6.16 14.78
CA GLU A 350 -11.01 -7.30 13.93
C GLU A 350 -9.51 -7.27 13.58
N ALA A 351 -8.74 -8.22 14.09
CA ALA A 351 -7.28 -8.28 13.93
C ALA A 351 -6.79 -8.11 12.48
N ARG A 352 -7.50 -8.71 11.52
CA ARG A 352 -7.20 -8.64 10.07
C ARG A 352 -7.24 -7.22 9.51
N PHE A 353 -8.10 -6.34 10.02
CA PHE A 353 -8.19 -4.96 9.56
C PHE A 353 -7.18 -4.05 10.29
N SER A 354 -6.89 -4.33 11.56
CA SER A 354 -5.83 -3.61 12.30
C SER A 354 -4.42 -3.85 11.73
N GLN A 355 -4.13 -5.03 11.15
CA GLN A 355 -2.76 -5.36 10.72
C GLN A 355 -2.15 -4.35 9.73
N THR A 356 -2.92 -3.84 8.76
CA THR A 356 -2.38 -3.02 7.67
C THR A 356 -1.82 -1.68 8.17
N LYS A 357 -2.51 -1.00 9.10
CA LYS A 357 -2.04 0.25 9.73
C LYS A 357 -0.89 0.02 10.72
N HIS A 358 -0.91 -1.09 11.45
CA HIS A 358 0.20 -1.52 12.29
C HIS A 358 1.49 -1.73 11.49
N HIS A 359 1.43 -2.58 10.47
CA HIS A 359 2.54 -2.85 9.56
C HIS A 359 3.02 -1.55 8.89
N TRP A 360 2.11 -0.66 8.48
CA TRP A 360 2.49 0.60 7.85
C TRP A 360 3.29 1.52 8.79
N TRP A 361 2.85 1.69 10.05
CA TRP A 361 3.55 2.54 11.03
C TRP A 361 4.87 1.91 11.52
N TRP A 362 4.87 0.60 11.78
CA TRP A 362 6.08 -0.14 12.13
C TRP A 362 7.15 -0.01 11.03
N LYS A 363 6.80 -0.30 9.77
CA LYS A 363 7.78 -0.30 8.67
C LYS A 363 8.34 1.10 8.40
N LEU A 364 7.52 2.15 8.57
CA LEU A 364 7.97 3.54 8.47
C LEU A 364 9.11 3.81 9.46
N HIS A 365 8.92 3.50 10.74
CA HIS A 365 9.98 3.67 11.74
C HIS A 365 11.18 2.74 11.49
N PHE A 366 10.92 1.48 11.13
CA PHE A 366 11.96 0.46 10.94
C PHE A 366 12.96 0.85 9.85
N VAL A 367 12.51 1.34 8.69
CA VAL A 367 13.41 1.71 7.58
C VAL A 367 14.20 2.99 7.85
N TRP A 368 13.66 3.95 8.60
CA TRP A 368 14.35 5.22 8.88
C TRP A 368 15.37 5.13 10.03
N GLU A 369 15.21 4.18 10.96
CA GLU A 369 16.00 4.12 12.22
C GLU A 369 16.67 2.76 12.53
N ARG A 370 16.13 1.64 12.04
CA ARG A 370 16.63 0.28 12.41
C ARG A 370 17.45 -0.37 11.30
N ILE A 371 17.35 0.09 10.05
CA ILE A 371 18.13 -0.44 8.92
C ILE A 371 19.56 0.11 8.91
N LYS A 372 20.53 -0.77 9.14
CA LYS A 372 21.97 -0.45 9.30
C LYS A 372 22.53 0.36 8.12
N VAL A 373 22.14 0.00 6.89
CA VAL A 373 22.62 0.64 5.64
C VAL A 373 21.86 1.94 5.28
N LEU A 374 20.82 2.29 6.05
CA LEU A 374 20.10 3.57 5.96
C LEU A 374 20.42 4.53 7.12
N ARG A 375 21.40 4.19 7.96
CA ARG A 375 21.99 5.13 8.92
C ARG A 375 22.49 6.36 8.16
N ASP A 376 22.14 7.53 8.68
CA ASP A 376 22.47 8.85 8.11
C ASP A 376 21.98 9.06 6.66
N TYR A 377 21.08 8.21 6.16
CA TYR A 377 20.52 8.35 4.81
C TYR A 377 19.71 9.65 4.69
N ALA A 378 20.07 10.45 3.69
CA ALA A 378 19.56 11.80 3.41
C ALA A 378 18.89 11.92 2.03
N GLY A 379 18.66 10.81 1.32
CA GLY A 379 17.78 10.77 0.14
C GLY A 379 16.31 10.63 0.55
N LEU A 380 15.48 10.18 -0.38
CA LEU A 380 14.05 9.94 -0.14
C LEU A 380 13.73 8.46 -0.04
N ILE A 381 12.75 8.12 0.80
CA ILE A 381 12.17 6.78 0.86
C ILE A 381 10.75 6.85 0.30
N LEU A 382 10.50 6.07 -0.75
CA LEU A 382 9.25 5.97 -1.51
C LEU A 382 8.49 4.70 -1.10
N PHE A 383 7.29 4.89 -0.56
CA PHE A 383 6.44 3.84 -0.03
C PHE A 383 5.43 3.35 -1.08
N LEU A 384 5.34 2.03 -1.21
CA LEU A 384 4.58 1.29 -2.21
C LEU A 384 3.84 0.13 -1.54
N GLU A 385 2.90 -0.48 -2.26
CA GLU A 385 2.20 -1.72 -1.88
C GLU A 385 2.37 -2.76 -3.00
N GLU A 386 2.18 -4.04 -2.69
CA GLU A 386 2.47 -5.18 -3.58
C GLU A 386 1.71 -5.18 -4.92
N ASP A 387 0.60 -4.45 -5.03
CA ASP A 387 -0.25 -4.33 -6.22
C ASP A 387 -0.14 -2.98 -6.94
N HIS A 388 0.94 -2.24 -6.72
CA HIS A 388 1.36 -1.17 -7.61
C HIS A 388 2.11 -1.70 -8.85
N TYR A 389 1.99 -1.00 -9.98
CA TYR A 389 2.80 -1.17 -11.19
C TYR A 389 3.50 0.16 -11.49
N LEU A 390 4.81 0.15 -11.73
CA LEU A 390 5.59 1.35 -12.00
C LEU A 390 5.80 1.58 -13.50
N ALA A 391 5.73 2.84 -13.94
CA ALA A 391 6.07 3.22 -15.31
C ALA A 391 7.59 3.08 -15.54
N PRO A 392 8.06 2.75 -16.76
CA PRO A 392 9.48 2.45 -16.98
C PRO A 392 10.40 3.68 -16.82
N ASP A 393 9.85 4.89 -16.81
CA ASP A 393 10.55 6.16 -16.58
C ASP A 393 10.35 6.73 -15.16
N PHE A 394 9.75 5.99 -14.22
CA PHE A 394 9.40 6.53 -12.89
C PHE A 394 10.61 7.14 -12.17
N TYR A 395 11.79 6.52 -12.24
CA TYR A 395 12.99 7.00 -11.55
C TYR A 395 13.61 8.23 -12.24
N HIS A 396 13.50 8.32 -13.57
CA HIS A 396 13.91 9.50 -14.34
C HIS A 396 13.03 10.71 -14.00
N VAL A 397 11.71 10.51 -13.99
CA VAL A 397 10.74 11.54 -13.59
C VAL A 397 10.92 11.93 -12.13
N PHE A 398 11.09 10.96 -11.22
CA PHE A 398 11.30 11.23 -9.78
C PHE A 398 12.50 12.14 -9.50
N LYS A 399 13.65 11.88 -10.14
CA LYS A 399 14.85 12.73 -9.98
C LYS A 399 14.61 14.16 -10.45
N LYS A 400 13.90 14.34 -11.57
CA LYS A 400 13.51 15.67 -12.07
C LYS A 400 12.49 16.35 -11.16
N MET A 401 11.53 15.62 -10.60
CA MET A 401 10.61 16.15 -9.59
C MET A 401 11.33 16.61 -8.33
N TRP A 402 12.35 15.86 -7.87
CA TRP A 402 13.14 16.25 -6.69
C TRP A 402 14.00 17.49 -6.95
N GLN A 403 14.59 17.63 -8.14
CA GLN A 403 15.29 18.85 -8.57
C GLN A 403 14.33 20.04 -8.65
N LEU A 404 13.17 19.88 -9.30
CA LEU A 404 12.14 20.90 -9.44
C LEU A 404 11.54 21.31 -8.07
N LYS A 405 11.42 20.38 -7.12
CA LYS A 405 11.04 20.68 -5.73
C LYS A 405 12.04 21.61 -5.06
N GLN A 406 13.34 21.38 -5.24
CA GLN A 406 14.39 22.23 -4.64
C GLN A 406 14.39 23.64 -5.25
N GLN A 407 14.05 23.76 -6.54
CA GLN A 407 14.11 25.02 -7.29
C GLN A 407 12.83 25.85 -7.18
N GLU A 408 11.65 25.24 -7.32
CA GLU A 408 10.36 25.94 -7.52
C GLU A 408 9.26 25.55 -6.52
N CYS A 409 9.50 24.56 -5.65
CA CYS A 409 8.58 24.23 -4.56
C CYS A 409 9.29 23.96 -3.22
N PRO A 410 10.04 24.92 -2.64
CA PRO A 410 10.55 24.80 -1.28
C PRO A 410 9.43 24.49 -0.27
N GLU A 411 8.21 24.95 -0.52
CA GLU A 411 7.02 24.70 0.32
C GLU A 411 6.45 23.28 0.25
N CYS A 412 6.82 22.47 -0.75
CA CYS A 412 6.41 21.06 -0.88
C CYS A 412 7.05 20.19 0.22
N ASP A 413 6.27 19.30 0.83
CA ASP A 413 6.70 18.40 1.92
C ASP A 413 7.03 16.99 1.43
N VAL A 414 6.24 16.51 0.46
CA VAL A 414 6.25 15.12 -0.02
C VAL A 414 6.11 15.09 -1.54
N LEU A 415 6.49 13.97 -2.15
CA LEU A 415 6.26 13.70 -3.57
C LEU A 415 5.30 12.51 -3.70
N SER A 416 4.45 12.50 -4.71
CA SER A 416 3.71 11.30 -5.13
C SER A 416 4.02 10.97 -6.58
N LEU A 417 4.11 9.69 -6.92
CA LEU A 417 4.30 9.26 -8.31
C LEU A 417 3.04 9.38 -9.19
N GLY A 418 1.86 9.70 -8.64
CA GLY A 418 0.66 9.86 -9.46
C GLY A 418 -0.64 10.00 -8.70
N THR A 419 -1.76 9.91 -9.43
CA THR A 419 -3.12 9.85 -8.88
C THR A 419 -3.93 8.80 -9.62
N TYR A 420 -5.10 8.42 -9.11
CA TYR A 420 -6.03 7.48 -9.76
C TYR A 420 -6.70 8.03 -11.06
N THR A 421 -6.19 9.12 -11.64
CA THR A 421 -6.79 9.79 -12.80
C THR A 421 -6.59 8.96 -14.08
N ALA A 422 -7.69 8.48 -14.65
CA ALA A 422 -7.67 7.65 -15.86
C ALA A 422 -7.37 8.47 -17.14
N ILE A 423 -6.09 8.52 -17.53
CA ILE A 423 -5.59 9.25 -18.70
C ILE A 423 -5.36 8.27 -19.87
N ARG A 424 -5.74 8.66 -21.10
CA ARG A 424 -5.56 7.85 -22.32
C ARG A 424 -4.41 8.31 -23.23
N SER A 425 -4.15 9.61 -23.28
CA SER A 425 -3.09 10.24 -24.07
C SER A 425 -2.25 11.12 -23.15
N PHE A 426 -0.93 11.02 -23.25
CA PHE A 426 0.01 11.79 -22.43
C PHE A 426 0.50 13.09 -23.14
N TYR A 427 0.03 13.35 -24.36
CA TYR A 427 0.38 14.53 -25.15
C TYR A 427 0.13 15.84 -24.39
N GLY A 428 1.16 16.69 -24.29
CA GLY A 428 1.08 18.02 -23.64
C GLY A 428 1.05 18.02 -22.11
N ILE A 429 0.97 16.86 -21.46
CA ILE A 429 0.84 16.72 -20.00
C ILE A 429 1.89 15.79 -19.35
N ALA A 430 2.69 15.07 -20.15
CA ALA A 430 3.66 14.10 -19.64
C ALA A 430 4.87 14.72 -18.91
N ASP A 431 5.18 15.99 -19.23
CA ASP A 431 6.23 16.82 -18.65
C ASP A 431 5.70 17.76 -17.54
N LYS A 432 4.42 17.64 -17.17
CA LYS A 432 3.74 18.51 -16.21
C LYS A 432 3.63 17.88 -14.84
N VAL A 433 3.89 18.68 -13.82
CA VAL A 433 3.64 18.36 -12.41
C VAL A 433 2.76 19.42 -11.79
N ASP A 434 1.97 19.04 -10.79
CA ASP A 434 1.16 19.96 -10.00
C ASP A 434 1.64 19.99 -8.55
N VAL A 435 1.47 21.14 -7.89
CA VAL A 435 1.53 21.27 -6.43
C VAL A 435 0.11 21.26 -5.90
N LYS A 436 -0.23 20.26 -5.08
CA LYS A 436 -1.58 20.09 -4.50
C LYS A 436 -1.51 19.95 -2.98
N THR A 437 -2.63 20.20 -2.29
CA THR A 437 -2.79 19.69 -0.92
C THR A 437 -2.87 18.16 -0.97
N TRP A 438 -2.06 17.46 -0.16
CA TRP A 438 -2.10 15.99 -0.11
C TRP A 438 -3.45 15.49 0.43
N LYS A 439 -3.97 14.41 -0.17
CA LYS A 439 -5.21 13.73 0.24
C LYS A 439 -5.03 12.23 0.09
N SER A 440 -5.62 11.43 0.99
CA SER A 440 -5.55 9.97 0.94
C SER A 440 -6.06 9.43 -0.40
N THR A 441 -7.30 9.78 -0.75
CA THR A 441 -8.04 9.31 -1.95
C THR A 441 -7.43 9.67 -3.31
N GLU A 442 -6.35 10.45 -3.34
CA GLU A 442 -5.70 10.92 -4.57
C GLU A 442 -4.20 10.64 -4.61
N HIS A 443 -3.51 10.63 -3.46
CA HIS A 443 -2.04 10.74 -3.39
C HIS A 443 -1.38 9.70 -2.44
N ASN A 444 -2.10 8.65 -2.05
CA ASN A 444 -1.56 7.52 -1.28
C ASN A 444 -0.64 6.60 -2.12
N MET A 445 -0.88 6.49 -3.44
CA MET A 445 -0.03 5.74 -4.37
C MET A 445 1.36 6.37 -4.51
N GLY A 446 2.39 5.62 -4.09
CA GLY A 446 3.78 6.00 -4.35
C GLY A 446 4.20 7.28 -3.65
N LEU A 447 3.99 7.34 -2.33
CA LEU A 447 4.28 8.49 -1.48
C LEU A 447 5.74 8.47 -1.01
N ALA A 448 6.50 9.53 -1.32
CA ALA A 448 7.91 9.66 -0.95
C ALA A 448 8.15 10.73 0.11
N PHE A 449 8.92 10.35 1.13
CA PHE A 449 9.28 11.19 2.28
C PHE A 449 10.77 11.53 2.30
N THR A 450 11.08 12.73 2.77
CA THR A 450 12.41 13.11 3.29
C THR A 450 12.52 12.71 4.77
N ARG A 451 13.73 12.72 5.34
CA ARG A 451 13.93 12.48 6.78
C ARG A 451 13.16 13.51 7.63
N ASP A 452 13.16 14.78 7.23
CA ASP A 452 12.39 15.86 7.86
C ASP A 452 10.88 15.62 7.89
N ALA A 453 10.32 15.02 6.83
CA ALA A 453 8.90 14.70 6.75
C ALA A 453 8.54 13.52 7.66
N TYR A 454 9.41 12.52 7.71
CA TYR A 454 9.30 11.41 8.66
C TYR A 454 9.45 11.85 10.13
N GLN A 455 10.36 12.79 10.44
CA GLN A 455 10.52 13.30 11.81
C GLN A 455 9.25 13.98 12.31
N LYS A 456 8.62 14.84 11.49
CA LYS A 456 7.33 15.47 11.80
C LYS A 456 6.18 14.44 11.92
N LEU A 457 6.26 13.30 11.22
CA LEU A 457 5.32 12.19 11.41
C LEU A 457 5.54 11.44 12.73
N ILE A 458 6.77 11.09 13.08
CA ILE A 458 7.05 10.30 14.29
C ILE A 458 6.85 11.13 15.57
N GLU A 459 6.87 12.46 15.48
CA GLU A 459 6.35 13.38 16.51
C GLU A 459 4.84 13.19 16.74
N CYS A 460 4.07 13.04 15.67
CA CYS A 460 2.63 12.75 15.69
C CYS A 460 2.24 11.28 15.98
N THR A 461 3.14 10.48 16.59
CA THR A 461 2.89 9.05 16.90
C THR A 461 1.61 8.84 17.69
N ASP A 462 1.40 9.58 18.80
CA ASP A 462 0.22 9.36 19.64
C ASP A 462 -1.08 9.64 18.87
N THR A 463 -1.14 10.73 18.10
CA THR A 463 -2.29 11.09 17.25
C THR A 463 -2.55 10.04 16.16
N PHE A 464 -1.51 9.52 15.50
CA PHE A 464 -1.67 8.45 14.50
C PHE A 464 -2.24 7.17 15.14
N CYS A 465 -1.69 6.81 16.30
CA CYS A 465 -2.00 5.56 16.97
C CYS A 465 -3.31 5.59 17.77
N THR A 466 -3.86 6.75 18.14
CA THR A 466 -5.18 6.85 18.81
C THR A 466 -6.30 7.38 17.92
N TYR A 467 -6.02 7.87 16.70
CA TYR A 467 -7.08 8.24 15.77
C TYR A 467 -7.82 6.99 15.28
N ASP A 468 -9.12 6.94 15.58
CA ASP A 468 -10.01 5.81 15.31
C ASP A 468 -10.39 5.73 13.82
N ASP A 469 -9.43 5.23 13.05
CA ASP A 469 -9.55 4.83 11.65
C ASP A 469 -8.49 3.76 11.35
N TYR A 470 -8.89 2.56 10.93
CA TYR A 470 -7.92 1.50 10.61
C TYR A 470 -7.10 1.76 9.35
N ASN A 471 -7.40 2.79 8.56
CA ASN A 471 -6.67 3.09 7.33
C ASN A 471 -5.49 4.01 7.63
N TRP A 472 -4.29 3.62 7.18
CA TRP A 472 -3.08 4.40 7.41
C TRP A 472 -3.13 5.76 6.70
N ASP A 473 -3.69 5.83 5.49
CA ASP A 473 -3.74 7.02 4.64
C ASP A 473 -4.81 8.02 5.08
N TRP A 474 -6.00 7.56 5.49
CA TRP A 474 -6.99 8.43 6.14
C TRP A 474 -6.50 8.95 7.50
N THR A 475 -5.74 8.13 8.24
CA THR A 475 -5.04 8.59 9.45
C THR A 475 -4.00 9.66 9.11
N LEU A 476 -3.18 9.49 8.06
CA LEU A 476 -2.27 10.55 7.59
C LEU A 476 -3.04 11.81 7.19
N GLN A 477 -4.18 11.70 6.52
CA GLN A 477 -4.98 12.88 6.15
C GLN A 477 -5.45 13.62 7.40
N TYR A 478 -5.89 12.89 8.44
CA TYR A 478 -6.18 13.49 9.74
C TYR A 478 -4.95 14.17 10.36
N LEU A 479 -3.76 13.56 10.31
CA LEU A 479 -2.53 14.22 10.79
C LEU A 479 -2.25 15.56 10.09
N THR A 480 -2.47 15.65 8.77
CA THR A 480 -2.19 16.89 8.01
C THR A 480 -3.07 18.08 8.43
N VAL A 481 -4.19 17.83 9.13
CA VAL A 481 -5.11 18.88 9.60
C VAL A 481 -5.11 19.09 11.12
N SER A 482 -4.49 18.19 11.89
CA SER A 482 -4.67 18.12 13.36
C SER A 482 -3.38 18.07 14.19
N CYS A 483 -2.24 17.70 13.60
CA CYS A 483 -1.00 17.51 14.35
C CYS A 483 0.25 18.00 13.61
N LEU A 484 0.33 17.80 12.29
CA LEU A 484 1.45 18.31 11.51
C LEU A 484 1.44 19.85 11.48
N PRO A 485 2.60 20.54 11.51
CA PRO A 485 2.66 22.02 11.59
C PRO A 485 1.99 22.79 10.44
N LYS A 486 1.65 22.09 9.35
CA LYS A 486 0.87 22.58 8.21
C LYS A 486 0.29 21.40 7.43
N PHE A 487 -0.75 21.66 6.65
CA PHE A 487 -1.19 20.75 5.59
C PHE A 487 -0.02 20.43 4.66
N TRP A 488 0.15 19.14 4.32
CA TRP A 488 1.18 18.75 3.35
C TRP A 488 0.88 19.29 1.96
N LYS A 489 1.92 19.85 1.35
CA LYS A 489 1.96 20.12 -0.09
C LYS A 489 2.67 18.97 -0.80
N VAL A 490 1.97 18.32 -1.73
CA VAL A 490 2.52 17.24 -2.56
C VAL A 490 2.86 17.75 -3.95
N LEU A 491 4.04 17.39 -4.44
CA LEU A 491 4.39 17.50 -5.86
C LEU A 491 4.05 16.17 -6.55
N VAL A 492 3.25 16.20 -7.61
CA VAL A 492 2.72 14.99 -8.28
C VAL A 492 2.69 15.19 -9.81
N PRO A 493 3.07 14.21 -10.65
CA PRO A 493 2.99 14.37 -12.09
C PRO A 493 1.52 14.27 -12.56
N GLN A 494 1.16 15.05 -13.58
CA GLN A 494 -0.19 14.98 -14.17
C GLN A 494 -0.43 13.60 -14.81
N VAL A 495 0.57 13.07 -15.52
CA VAL A 495 0.57 11.69 -16.01
C VAL A 495 1.23 10.78 -14.97
N PRO A 496 0.45 9.88 -14.32
CA PRO A 496 0.96 9.05 -13.23
C PRO A 496 2.05 8.10 -13.71
N ARG A 497 3.10 7.96 -12.90
CA ARG A 497 4.19 6.97 -13.08
C ARG A 497 4.07 5.76 -12.15
N ILE A 498 2.90 5.62 -11.53
CA ILE A 498 2.47 4.49 -10.72
C ILE A 498 0.99 4.20 -11.03
N PHE A 499 0.62 2.92 -11.07
CA PHE A 499 -0.75 2.47 -11.33
C PHE A 499 -1.15 1.43 -10.29
N HIS A 500 -2.41 1.45 -9.84
CA HIS A 500 -2.96 0.41 -8.98
C HIS A 500 -3.45 -0.77 -9.84
N ALA A 501 -2.72 -1.88 -9.82
CA ALA A 501 -3.07 -3.09 -10.56
C ALA A 501 -4.07 -3.99 -9.80
N GLY A 502 -4.29 -3.75 -8.51
CA GLY A 502 -5.28 -4.48 -7.71
C GLY A 502 -6.72 -4.24 -8.17
N ASP A 503 -7.37 -5.27 -8.72
CA ASP A 503 -8.82 -5.29 -8.95
C ASP A 503 -9.59 -6.14 -7.92
N CYS A 504 -8.87 -6.68 -6.93
CA CYS A 504 -9.37 -7.30 -5.71
C CYS A 504 -8.44 -6.99 -4.52
N GLY A 505 -8.93 -7.13 -3.29
CA GLY A 505 -8.19 -6.80 -2.05
C GLY A 505 -9.10 -6.85 -0.82
N MET A 506 -8.64 -6.35 0.33
CA MET A 506 -9.37 -6.45 1.62
C MET A 506 -10.83 -5.97 1.58
N HIS A 507 -11.16 -5.05 0.68
CA HIS A 507 -12.49 -4.44 0.55
C HIS A 507 -13.28 -4.91 -0.70
N HIS A 508 -12.78 -5.88 -1.47
CA HIS A 508 -13.34 -6.26 -2.78
C HIS A 508 -13.55 -7.78 -2.94
N GLN A 509 -14.82 -8.21 -2.90
CA GLN A 509 -15.24 -9.62 -3.08
C GLN A 509 -15.23 -10.13 -4.54
N LYS A 510 -14.48 -9.49 -5.45
CA LYS A 510 -14.49 -9.83 -6.89
C LYS A 510 -13.35 -10.76 -7.27
N THR A 511 -13.57 -11.62 -8.26
CA THR A 511 -12.54 -12.49 -8.84
C THR A 511 -11.43 -11.65 -9.47
N CYS A 512 -10.26 -11.69 -8.84
CA CYS A 512 -9.04 -11.00 -9.28
C CYS A 512 -8.67 -11.34 -10.74
N ARG A 513 -8.23 -10.36 -11.53
CA ARG A 513 -7.68 -10.59 -12.88
C ARG A 513 -6.38 -9.79 -13.16
N PRO A 514 -5.29 -10.05 -12.41
CA PRO A 514 -4.03 -9.30 -12.52
C PRO A 514 -3.49 -9.20 -13.97
N SER A 515 -3.58 -10.29 -14.74
CA SER A 515 -3.15 -10.32 -16.14
C SER A 515 -3.90 -9.35 -17.05
N THR A 516 -5.19 -9.08 -16.75
CA THR A 516 -6.00 -8.12 -17.50
C THR A 516 -5.58 -6.68 -17.17
N GLN A 517 -5.31 -6.39 -15.90
CA GLN A 517 -4.84 -5.08 -15.45
C GLN A 517 -3.44 -4.77 -16.00
N SER A 518 -2.51 -5.73 -15.92
CA SER A 518 -1.17 -5.61 -16.51
C SER A 518 -1.23 -5.29 -18.01
N ALA A 519 -2.05 -6.03 -18.78
CA ALA A 519 -2.18 -5.79 -20.21
C ALA A 519 -2.77 -4.41 -20.56
N GLN A 520 -3.68 -3.88 -19.72
CA GLN A 520 -4.21 -2.53 -19.90
C GLN A 520 -3.17 -1.45 -19.60
N ILE A 521 -2.39 -1.60 -18.52
CA ILE A 521 -1.32 -0.67 -18.13
C ILE A 521 -0.18 -0.70 -19.17
N GLU A 522 0.25 -1.88 -19.62
CA GLU A 522 1.24 -2.02 -20.68
C GLU A 522 0.76 -1.44 -22.01
N SER A 523 -0.51 -1.64 -22.39
CA SER A 523 -1.08 -1.03 -23.59
C SER A 523 -1.07 0.50 -23.49
N LEU A 524 -1.51 1.06 -22.36
CA LEU A 524 -1.49 2.51 -22.13
C LEU A 524 -0.08 3.10 -22.24
N LEU A 525 0.92 2.48 -21.60
CA LEU A 525 2.30 2.92 -21.61
C LEU A 525 2.95 2.79 -23.01
N ASN A 526 2.70 1.69 -23.72
CA ASN A 526 3.25 1.46 -25.06
C ASN A 526 2.66 2.43 -26.10
N ASN A 527 1.35 2.70 -26.05
CA ASN A 527 0.67 3.65 -26.95
C ASN A 527 1.11 5.11 -26.72
N ASN A 528 1.73 5.41 -25.57
CA ASN A 528 2.22 6.73 -25.20
C ASN A 528 3.76 6.79 -25.04
N LYS A 529 4.49 5.80 -25.58
CA LYS A 529 5.93 5.62 -25.33
C LYS A 529 6.78 6.85 -25.69
N GLN A 530 6.38 7.61 -26.72
CA GLN A 530 7.02 8.85 -27.16
C GLN A 530 6.88 10.03 -26.18
N TYR A 531 6.10 9.89 -25.11
CA TYR A 531 5.91 10.89 -24.06
C TYR A 531 6.54 10.48 -22.72
N LEU A 532 7.20 9.32 -22.67
CA LEU A 532 7.98 8.87 -21.51
C LEU A 532 9.39 9.46 -21.57
N PHE A 533 10.08 9.51 -20.42
CA PHE A 533 11.42 10.08 -20.26
C PHE A 533 11.55 11.58 -20.66
N PRO A 534 10.65 12.49 -20.25
CA PRO A 534 10.69 13.90 -20.64
C PRO A 534 12.02 14.58 -20.22
N GLU A 535 12.56 15.43 -21.09
CA GLU A 535 13.88 16.08 -20.87
C GLU A 535 13.87 17.07 -19.71
N THR A 536 12.76 17.77 -19.51
CA THR A 536 12.48 18.69 -18.41
C THR A 536 11.15 18.35 -17.76
N LEU A 537 10.88 18.91 -16.58
CA LEU A 537 9.54 18.96 -15.99
C LEU A 537 9.20 20.42 -15.68
N THR A 538 7.93 20.77 -15.71
CA THR A 538 7.43 22.12 -15.39
C THR A 538 6.25 22.06 -14.43
N ILE A 539 6.18 22.96 -13.45
CA ILE A 539 5.00 23.11 -12.60
C ILE A 539 3.88 23.74 -13.43
N SER A 540 2.74 23.05 -13.54
CA SER A 540 1.56 23.53 -14.27
C SER A 540 0.60 24.23 -13.32
N GLU A 541 0.01 23.50 -12.37
CA GLU A 541 -0.96 24.05 -11.41
C GLU A 541 -0.43 24.05 -9.97
N LYS A 542 -0.70 25.12 -9.21
CA LYS A 542 -0.52 25.15 -7.74
C LYS A 542 -1.90 25.23 -7.06
N PHE A 543 -2.63 24.12 -7.01
CA PHE A 543 -3.98 24.05 -6.44
C PHE A 543 -3.95 23.77 -4.93
N MET A 544 -4.09 24.84 -4.13
CA MET A 544 -4.15 24.76 -2.67
C MET A 544 -5.58 24.89 -2.16
N ALA A 545 -6.16 23.78 -1.71
CA ALA A 545 -7.43 23.78 -0.97
C ALA A 545 -7.17 23.48 0.52
N ALA A 546 -7.86 24.20 1.41
CA ALA A 546 -7.96 23.80 2.81
C ALA A 546 -8.76 22.49 2.93
N LEU A 547 -8.33 21.59 3.81
CA LEU A 547 -9.01 20.33 4.06
C LEU A 547 -9.67 20.36 5.43
N SER A 548 -10.98 20.07 5.46
CA SER A 548 -11.65 19.68 6.70
C SER A 548 -11.12 18.32 7.17
N PRO A 549 -11.17 18.02 8.48
CA PRO A 549 -10.91 16.67 8.98
C PRO A 549 -11.76 15.63 8.24
N PRO A 550 -11.16 14.48 7.84
CA PRO A 550 -11.93 13.38 7.29
C PRO A 550 -12.95 12.87 8.31
N ARG A 551 -13.99 12.20 7.83
CA ARG A 551 -14.80 11.34 8.71
C ARG A 551 -13.95 10.12 9.07
N LYS A 552 -14.06 9.67 10.32
CA LYS A 552 -13.54 8.38 10.76
C LYS A 552 -14.19 7.24 9.98
N ASN A 553 -13.40 6.24 9.58
CA ASN A 553 -13.92 4.94 9.13
C ASN A 553 -14.06 3.93 10.28
N GLY A 554 -13.53 4.22 11.47
CA GLY A 554 -13.65 3.36 12.65
C GLY A 554 -12.69 2.17 12.64
N GLY A 555 -13.07 1.12 13.37
CA GLY A 555 -12.33 -0.12 13.56
C GLY A 555 -10.95 0.03 14.20
N TRP A 556 -10.68 1.14 14.90
CA TRP A 556 -9.43 1.40 15.62
C TRP A 556 -9.71 2.04 16.99
N GLY A 557 -10.76 1.59 17.68
CA GLY A 557 -11.12 2.00 19.04
C GLY A 557 -10.33 1.29 20.15
N ASP A 558 -9.76 0.11 19.86
CA ASP A 558 -9.16 -0.78 20.85
C ASP A 558 -7.82 -0.23 21.37
N ILE A 559 -7.76 0.02 22.68
CA ILE A 559 -6.58 0.59 23.35
C ILE A 559 -5.31 -0.27 23.18
N ARG A 560 -5.44 -1.58 22.93
CA ARG A 560 -4.29 -2.46 22.70
C ARG A 560 -3.63 -2.16 21.35
N ASP A 561 -4.42 -1.86 20.31
CA ASP A 561 -3.88 -1.39 19.02
C ASP A 561 -3.21 -0.02 19.19
N HIS A 562 -3.74 0.86 20.04
CA HIS A 562 -3.13 2.16 20.31
C HIS A 562 -1.74 2.02 20.94
N GLU A 563 -1.62 1.24 22.02
CA GLU A 563 -0.35 1.08 22.74
C GLU A 563 0.68 0.26 21.95
N LEU A 564 0.26 -0.78 21.21
CA LEU A 564 1.18 -1.50 20.32
C LEU A 564 1.72 -0.57 19.22
N CYS A 565 0.87 0.24 18.59
CA CYS A 565 1.29 1.21 17.58
C CYS A 565 2.28 2.25 18.14
N LYS A 566 2.03 2.78 19.36
CA LYS A 566 2.96 3.70 20.06
C LYS A 566 4.29 3.03 20.40
N SER A 567 4.28 1.73 20.72
CA SER A 567 5.48 0.99 21.14
C SER A 567 6.56 0.93 20.06
N TYR A 568 6.20 0.97 18.77
CA TYR A 568 7.15 0.81 17.66
C TYR A 568 8.32 1.80 17.68
N ARG A 569 8.11 3.03 18.16
CA ARG A 569 9.16 4.07 18.32
C ARG A 569 10.18 3.75 19.44
N ARG A 570 9.86 2.81 20.33
CA ARG A 570 10.60 2.49 21.57
C ARG A 570 11.19 1.08 21.58
N LEU A 571 10.67 0.19 20.75
CA LEU A 571 11.19 -1.17 20.57
C LEU A 571 12.53 -1.15 19.81
N GLN A 572 13.39 -2.12 20.12
CA GLN A 572 14.74 -2.24 19.54
C GLN A 572 14.81 -3.35 18.50
#